data_AF-A0A7W0N134-F1
#
_entry.id   AF-A0A7W0N134-F1
#
_cell.length_a   1.000
_cell.length_b   1.000
_cell.length_c   1.000
_cell.angle_alpha   90.00
_cell.angle_beta   90.00
_cell.angle_gamma   90.00
#
_symmetry.space_group_name_H-M   'P 1'
#
loop_
_entity.id
_entity.type
_entity.pdbx_description
1 polymer ?
#
loop_
_entity_poly.entity_id
_entity_poly.type
_entity_poly.pdbx_seq_one_letter_code
_entity_poly.pdbx_strand_id
1 'polypeptide(L)'
;MAEPSLREYRRKRDPDATPEPFGNRKQGSAPIFVVQRHDARRLHYDFRLERDGALASWAVPKGVPLEPGQQHLAVHVEDHPLEYASFAGEIPKGNYGAGLVEIWDEGTYELVEEKRDGGLTVRLEGTRLQGTWTLVPAKLGGDPKNWLLIRKRDTAKPEARERARYSPMLATLAEGVPTSPGWLYEVKWDGYRALVTVAGGDVTLTSRAGNDLTGRFPSVAKAVEQALKTPDCVLDGEVCALDDQGRSSFSAMQQDKGGTRYVL
;
A
#
# COMPACT_ATOMS: atom_id res chain seq x y z
N MET A 1 7.15 28.54 -21.01
CA MET A 1 8.46 28.20 -20.42
C MET A 1 8.19 27.29 -19.23
N ALA A 2 8.38 25.98 -19.37
CA ALA A 2 8.20 24.99 -18.30
C ALA A 2 9.59 24.41 -17.99
N GLU A 3 10.42 25.13 -17.22
CA GLU A 3 11.87 24.89 -17.31
C GLU A 3 12.71 24.80 -16.02
N PRO A 4 12.31 25.26 -14.82
CA PRO A 4 13.11 24.96 -13.62
C PRO A 4 12.84 23.59 -13.00
N SER A 5 11.58 23.15 -12.91
CA SER A 5 11.20 22.04 -12.03
C SER A 5 11.57 20.64 -12.57
N LEU A 6 11.46 20.42 -13.87
CA LEU A 6 11.73 19.11 -14.50
C LEU A 6 13.22 18.83 -14.73
N ARG A 7 14.11 19.76 -14.38
CA ARG A 7 15.55 19.62 -14.65
C ARG A 7 16.16 18.42 -13.93
N GLU A 8 15.81 18.22 -12.66
CA GLU A 8 16.25 17.07 -11.88
C GLU A 8 15.72 15.75 -12.44
N TYR A 9 14.45 15.72 -12.86
CA TYR A 9 13.84 14.56 -13.51
C TYR A 9 14.64 14.16 -14.75
N ARG A 10 14.83 15.10 -15.69
CA ARG A 10 15.55 14.86 -16.95
C ARG A 10 17.02 14.49 -16.73
N ARG A 11 17.67 15.02 -15.70
CA ARG A 11 19.07 14.68 -15.39
C ARG A 11 19.24 13.24 -14.90
N LYS A 12 18.22 12.70 -14.22
CA LYS A 12 18.28 11.36 -13.61
C LYS A 12 17.90 10.21 -14.55
N ARG A 13 17.40 10.49 -15.75
CA ARG A 13 16.96 9.48 -16.71
C ARG A 13 17.65 9.65 -18.06
N ASP A 14 17.86 8.53 -18.71
CA ASP A 14 18.28 8.47 -20.10
C ASP A 14 17.08 8.07 -20.98
N PRO A 15 16.62 8.93 -21.90
CA PRO A 15 15.43 8.67 -22.72
C PRO A 15 15.55 7.44 -23.61
N ASP A 16 16.77 6.97 -23.91
CA ASP A 16 16.97 5.76 -24.70
C ASP A 16 16.97 4.48 -23.85
N ALA A 17 17.03 4.62 -22.50
CA ALA A 17 17.14 3.52 -21.56
C ALA A 17 15.88 3.27 -20.72
N THR A 18 14.87 4.13 -20.79
CA THR A 18 13.62 4.02 -20.03
C THR A 18 12.38 4.31 -20.89
N PRO A 19 11.26 3.59 -20.68
CA PRO A 19 9.99 3.90 -21.34
C PRO A 19 9.24 5.09 -20.70
N GLU A 20 9.82 5.73 -19.67
CA GLU A 20 9.22 6.89 -19.01
C GLU A 20 9.04 8.08 -19.98
N PRO A 21 7.95 8.86 -19.89
CA PRO A 21 7.72 9.98 -20.78
C PRO A 21 8.61 11.19 -20.44
N PHE A 22 8.98 11.94 -21.49
CA PHE A 22 9.77 13.18 -21.39
C PHE A 22 9.03 14.41 -21.95
N GLY A 23 7.85 14.18 -22.53
CA GLY A 23 7.02 15.20 -23.18
C GLY A 23 6.23 16.05 -22.20
N ASN A 24 5.56 17.06 -22.75
CA ASN A 24 4.64 17.92 -22.01
C ASN A 24 3.21 17.60 -22.45
N ARG A 25 2.38 17.13 -21.52
CA ARG A 25 0.92 17.15 -21.70
C ARG A 25 0.42 18.59 -21.52
N LYS A 26 -0.59 19.01 -22.30
CA LYS A 26 -1.26 20.31 -22.06
C LYS A 26 -2.08 20.23 -20.78
N GLN A 27 -1.99 21.27 -19.95
CA GLN A 27 -2.80 21.45 -18.76
C GLN A 27 -4.30 21.40 -19.13
N GLY A 28 -5.06 20.60 -18.38
CA GLY A 28 -6.50 20.46 -18.54
C GLY A 28 -7.29 21.62 -17.91
N SER A 29 -8.62 21.54 -17.94
CA SER A 29 -9.49 22.52 -17.28
C SER A 29 -9.54 22.39 -15.76
N ALA A 30 -9.20 21.22 -15.22
CA ALA A 30 -9.09 20.95 -13.79
C ALA A 30 -7.76 20.22 -13.52
N PRO A 31 -7.08 20.51 -12.40
CA PRO A 31 -5.80 19.89 -12.10
C PRO A 31 -6.02 18.42 -11.70
N ILE A 32 -5.14 17.55 -12.18
CA ILE A 32 -5.22 16.11 -11.95
C ILE A 32 -4.39 15.66 -10.75
N PHE A 33 -4.75 14.51 -10.19
CA PHE A 33 -3.85 13.74 -9.32
C PHE A 33 -3.69 12.33 -9.87
N VAL A 34 -2.58 11.69 -9.50
CA VAL A 34 -2.35 10.28 -9.76
C VAL A 34 -1.67 9.65 -8.55
N VAL A 35 -2.01 8.39 -8.30
CA VAL A 35 -1.30 7.52 -7.36
C VAL A 35 -0.81 6.32 -8.12
N GLN A 36 0.51 6.17 -8.20
CA GLN A 36 1.14 5.02 -8.85
C GLN A 36 1.66 4.05 -7.79
N ARG A 37 1.27 2.77 -7.89
CA ARG A 37 1.92 1.69 -7.13
C ARG A 37 3.25 1.38 -7.81
N HIS A 38 4.33 1.41 -7.04
CA HIS A 38 5.67 1.24 -7.57
C HIS A 38 6.40 0.11 -6.82
N ASP A 39 6.49 -1.05 -7.48
CA ASP A 39 7.21 -2.24 -7.01
C ASP A 39 8.68 -2.17 -7.41
N ALA A 40 9.41 -1.28 -6.72
CA ALA A 40 10.85 -1.10 -6.87
C ALA A 40 11.63 -2.02 -5.89
N ARG A 41 12.78 -1.55 -5.36
CA ARG A 41 13.49 -2.26 -4.27
C ARG A 41 12.61 -2.47 -3.03
N ARG A 42 11.67 -1.55 -2.80
CA ARG A 42 10.61 -1.63 -1.80
C ARG A 42 9.34 -1.13 -2.47
N LEU A 43 8.23 -1.80 -2.19
CA LEU A 43 6.94 -1.28 -2.58
C LEU A 43 6.72 0.08 -1.93
N HIS A 44 6.26 1.03 -2.73
CA HIS A 44 5.77 2.32 -2.27
C HIS A 44 4.72 2.84 -3.25
N TYR A 45 4.09 3.96 -2.88
CA TYR A 45 3.10 4.62 -3.70
C TYR A 45 3.59 6.03 -4.02
N ASP A 46 3.71 6.36 -5.30
CA ASP A 46 4.00 7.72 -5.72
C ASP A 46 2.70 8.51 -5.82
N PHE A 47 2.48 9.41 -4.86
CA PHE A 47 1.35 10.35 -4.84
C PHE A 47 1.77 11.63 -5.55
N ARG A 48 0.99 12.05 -6.56
CA ARG A 48 1.34 13.22 -7.38
C ARG A 48 0.16 14.15 -7.61
N LEU A 49 0.44 15.45 -7.60
CA LEU A 49 -0.53 16.52 -7.87
C LEU A 49 -0.02 17.38 -9.04
N GLU A 50 -0.88 17.62 -10.02
CA GLU A 50 -0.59 18.60 -11.07
C GLU A 50 -0.51 20.01 -10.48
N ARG A 51 0.67 20.63 -10.56
CA ARG A 51 0.90 21.98 -10.06
C ARG A 51 1.97 22.68 -10.89
N ASP A 52 1.73 23.95 -11.21
CA ASP A 52 2.70 24.81 -11.90
C ASP A 52 3.26 24.19 -13.21
N GLY A 53 2.44 23.40 -13.91
CA GLY A 53 2.78 22.74 -15.18
C GLY A 53 3.58 21.44 -15.04
N ALA A 54 3.73 20.89 -13.83
CA ALA A 54 4.39 19.62 -13.56
C ALA A 54 3.59 18.79 -12.53
N LEU A 55 4.05 17.58 -12.23
CA LEU A 55 3.52 16.73 -11.17
C LEU A 55 4.41 16.84 -9.95
N ALA A 56 4.01 17.67 -8.97
CA ALA A 56 4.61 17.67 -7.65
C ALA A 56 4.41 16.28 -7.03
N SER A 57 5.48 15.65 -6.57
CA SER A 57 5.51 14.20 -6.32
C SER A 57 6.06 13.82 -4.95
N TRP A 58 5.42 12.83 -4.31
CA TRP A 58 5.86 12.26 -3.05
C TRP A 58 5.81 10.73 -3.08
N ALA A 59 6.89 10.09 -2.66
CA ALA A 59 6.91 8.66 -2.39
C ALA A 59 6.32 8.38 -0.99
N VAL A 60 5.29 7.55 -0.91
CA VAL A 60 4.55 7.21 0.30
C VAL A 60 4.77 5.72 0.60
N PRO A 61 5.74 5.35 1.47
CA PRO A 61 6.14 3.95 1.65
C PRO A 61 5.03 3.03 2.15
N LYS A 62 4.16 3.53 3.03
CA LYS A 62 3.02 2.80 3.60
C LYS A 62 1.70 2.96 2.80
N GLY A 63 1.77 3.55 1.60
CA GLY A 63 0.59 3.88 0.80
C GLY A 63 -0.16 5.12 1.27
N VAL A 64 -1.14 5.58 0.49
CA VAL A 64 -1.95 6.76 0.84
C VAL A 64 -2.86 6.41 2.04
N PRO A 65 -2.94 7.23 3.10
CA PRO A 65 -3.82 6.95 4.24
C PRO A 65 -5.28 6.95 3.80
N LEU A 66 -5.99 5.86 4.12
CA LEU A 66 -7.39 5.65 3.73
C LEU A 66 -8.35 6.02 4.86
N GLU A 67 -7.93 5.83 6.10
CA GLU A 67 -8.79 6.01 7.27
C GLU A 67 -8.73 7.46 7.80
N PRO A 68 -9.87 8.10 8.12
CA PRO A 68 -9.88 9.45 8.65
C PRO A 68 -9.05 9.61 9.94
N GLY A 69 -8.08 10.51 9.92
CA GLY A 69 -7.12 10.75 11.00
C GLY A 69 -5.83 9.94 10.89
N GLN A 70 -5.73 9.00 9.96
CA GLN A 70 -4.49 8.30 9.65
C GLN A 70 -3.51 9.26 8.96
N GLN A 71 -2.23 9.10 9.30
CA GLN A 71 -1.13 9.88 8.72
C GLN A 71 0.00 8.95 8.30
N HIS A 72 0.55 9.15 7.11
CA HIS A 72 1.70 8.41 6.61
C HIS A 72 2.81 9.38 6.20
N LEU A 73 4.07 8.93 6.32
CA LEU A 73 5.23 9.63 5.78
C LEU A 73 5.11 9.71 4.26
N ALA A 74 5.27 10.91 3.72
CA ALA A 74 5.35 11.19 2.30
C ALA A 74 6.69 11.90 2.03
N VAL A 75 7.59 11.27 1.30
CA VAL A 75 8.92 11.81 1.00
C VAL A 75 8.86 12.54 -0.33
N HIS A 76 9.11 13.85 -0.33
CA HIS A 76 9.14 14.66 -1.54
C HIS A 76 10.25 14.19 -2.47
N VAL A 77 9.89 13.92 -3.72
CA VAL A 77 10.80 13.51 -4.80
C VAL A 77 10.80 14.56 -5.91
N GLU A 78 11.49 14.29 -7.00
CA GLU A 78 11.55 15.22 -8.13
C GLU A 78 10.17 15.39 -8.79
N ASP A 79 9.91 16.57 -9.36
CA ASP A 79 8.71 16.79 -10.17
C ASP A 79 8.73 15.94 -11.44
N HIS A 80 7.57 15.43 -11.83
CA HIS A 80 7.43 14.59 -13.03
C HIS A 80 6.68 15.36 -14.14
N PRO A 81 6.93 15.05 -15.42
CA PRO A 81 6.16 15.65 -16.51
C PRO A 81 4.69 15.24 -16.41
N LEU A 82 3.76 16.09 -16.85
CA LEU A 82 2.32 15.80 -16.79
C LEU A 82 1.90 14.53 -17.55
N GLU A 83 2.65 14.15 -18.59
CA GLU A 83 2.44 12.90 -19.33
C GLU A 83 2.72 11.66 -18.48
N TYR A 84 3.57 11.79 -17.45
CA TYR A 84 3.88 10.71 -16.52
C TYR A 84 2.65 10.23 -15.73
N ALA A 85 1.60 11.06 -15.62
CA ALA A 85 0.37 10.67 -14.94
C ALA A 85 -0.30 9.44 -15.57
N SER A 86 -0.13 9.23 -16.87
CA SER A 86 -0.67 8.06 -17.59
C SER A 86 0.35 6.93 -17.76
N PHE A 87 1.55 7.04 -17.20
CA PHE A 87 2.56 6.01 -17.32
C PHE A 87 2.23 4.79 -16.43
N ALA A 88 2.20 3.62 -17.06
CA ALA A 88 2.19 2.32 -16.42
C ALA A 88 3.08 1.37 -17.23
N GLY A 89 3.94 0.61 -16.57
CA GLY A 89 4.92 -0.25 -17.23
C GLY A 89 6.09 -0.62 -16.32
N GLU A 90 7.01 -1.40 -16.85
CA GLU A 90 8.24 -1.78 -16.13
C GLU A 90 9.38 -0.81 -16.50
N ILE A 91 9.98 -0.19 -15.47
CA ILE A 91 11.20 0.59 -15.61
C ILE A 91 12.38 -0.40 -15.52
N PRO A 92 13.23 -0.52 -16.57
CA PRO A 92 14.26 -1.56 -16.62
C PRO A 92 15.29 -1.43 -15.49
N LYS A 93 15.83 -2.57 -15.04
CA LYS A 93 16.89 -2.63 -14.02
C LYS A 93 18.10 -1.77 -14.43
N GLY A 94 18.67 -1.06 -13.45
CA GLY A 94 19.79 -0.14 -13.67
C GLY A 94 19.37 1.32 -13.84
N ASN A 95 18.10 1.56 -14.19
CA ASN A 95 17.53 2.90 -14.23
C ASN A 95 17.11 3.38 -12.84
N TYR A 96 17.06 4.70 -12.68
CA TYR A 96 16.47 5.32 -11.49
C TYR A 96 14.99 5.00 -11.42
N GLY A 97 14.53 4.47 -10.28
CA GLY A 97 13.14 4.00 -10.15
C GLY A 97 12.87 2.68 -10.87
N ALA A 98 13.88 1.83 -11.09
CA ALA A 98 13.64 0.49 -11.64
C ALA A 98 12.61 -0.31 -10.82
N GLY A 99 11.65 -0.91 -11.52
CA GLY A 99 10.50 -1.58 -10.92
C GLY A 99 9.25 -1.52 -11.79
N LEU A 100 8.22 -2.26 -11.38
CA LEU A 100 6.91 -2.19 -12.02
C LEU A 100 6.13 -0.99 -11.48
N VAL A 101 5.58 -0.18 -12.39
CA VAL A 101 4.73 0.97 -12.10
C VAL A 101 3.32 0.70 -12.62
N GLU A 102 2.33 0.83 -11.75
CA GLU A 102 0.91 0.67 -12.08
C GLU A 102 0.12 1.88 -11.59
N ILE A 103 -0.87 2.32 -12.36
CA ILE A 103 -1.82 3.34 -11.89
C ILE A 103 -2.74 2.68 -10.86
N TRP A 104 -2.59 3.07 -9.60
CA TRP A 104 -3.42 2.56 -8.51
C TRP A 104 -4.71 3.37 -8.38
N ASP A 105 -4.62 4.69 -8.50
CA ASP A 105 -5.76 5.59 -8.57
C ASP A 105 -5.42 6.85 -9.38
N GLU A 106 -6.43 7.47 -9.97
CA GLU A 106 -6.30 8.71 -10.72
C GLU A 106 -7.62 9.48 -10.69
N GLY A 107 -7.53 10.79 -10.93
CA GLY A 107 -8.70 11.65 -10.97
C GLY A 107 -8.34 13.13 -10.97
N THR A 108 -9.28 13.95 -10.56
CA THR A 108 -9.10 15.40 -10.38
C THR A 108 -9.01 15.77 -8.91
N TYR A 109 -8.45 16.93 -8.62
CA TYR A 109 -8.49 17.46 -7.27
C TYR A 109 -8.85 18.95 -7.25
N GLU A 110 -9.31 19.40 -6.10
CA GLU A 110 -9.48 20.82 -5.79
C GLU A 110 -8.52 21.21 -4.69
N LEU A 111 -7.82 22.33 -4.86
CA LEU A 111 -7.01 22.93 -3.80
C LEU A 111 -7.93 23.68 -2.82
N VAL A 112 -8.02 23.16 -1.60
CA VAL A 112 -8.85 23.72 -0.53
C VAL A 112 -8.11 24.79 0.25
N GLU A 113 -6.82 24.56 0.53
CA GLU A 113 -5.98 25.47 1.31
C GLU A 113 -4.53 25.31 0.92
N GLU A 114 -3.81 26.42 0.79
CA GLU A 114 -2.35 26.45 0.76
C GLU A 114 -1.82 27.15 2.01
N LYS A 115 -0.95 26.46 2.74
CA LYS A 115 -0.37 26.92 4.00
C LYS A 115 0.90 27.71 3.72
N ARG A 116 1.25 28.58 4.68
CA ARG A 116 2.44 29.45 4.59
C ARG A 116 3.76 28.68 4.50
N ASP A 117 3.80 27.45 5.01
CA ASP A 117 4.96 26.56 4.95
C ASP A 117 5.00 25.69 3.68
N GLY A 118 4.09 25.93 2.73
CA GLY A 118 3.94 25.14 1.51
C GLY A 118 3.07 23.90 1.66
N GLY A 119 2.51 23.65 2.86
CA GLY A 119 1.53 22.58 3.06
C GLY A 119 0.26 22.78 2.22
N LEU A 120 -0.34 21.68 1.77
CA LEU A 120 -1.50 21.68 0.88
C LEU A 120 -2.64 20.90 1.51
N THR A 121 -3.85 21.45 1.48
CA THR A 121 -5.08 20.70 1.71
C THR A 121 -5.81 20.57 0.38
N VAL A 122 -6.08 19.34 -0.04
CA VAL A 122 -6.73 19.04 -1.32
C VAL A 122 -7.94 18.14 -1.11
N ARG A 123 -8.96 18.34 -1.93
CA ARG A 123 -10.09 17.42 -2.06
C ARG A 123 -9.87 16.59 -3.32
N LEU A 124 -9.75 15.27 -3.16
CA LEU A 124 -9.51 14.31 -4.24
C LEU A 124 -10.85 13.73 -4.72
N GLU A 125 -10.97 13.59 -6.04
CA GLU A 125 -12.09 12.96 -6.73
C GLU A 125 -11.52 11.93 -7.71
N GLY A 126 -11.23 10.72 -7.22
CA GLY A 126 -10.79 9.59 -8.02
C GLY A 126 -11.67 8.35 -7.86
N THR A 127 -11.17 7.24 -8.39
CA THR A 127 -11.87 5.94 -8.35
C THR A 127 -11.80 5.31 -6.97
N ARG A 128 -10.64 5.43 -6.29
CA ARG A 128 -10.41 4.88 -4.95
C ARG A 128 -10.41 5.96 -3.86
N LEU A 129 -9.78 7.09 -4.13
CA LEU A 129 -9.61 8.19 -3.19
C LEU A 129 -10.67 9.26 -3.45
N GLN A 130 -11.60 9.39 -2.50
CA GLN A 130 -12.61 10.43 -2.48
C GLN A 130 -12.61 11.13 -1.11
N GLY A 131 -12.54 12.46 -1.11
CA GLY A 131 -12.57 13.31 0.09
C GLY A 131 -11.32 14.18 0.30
N THR A 132 -11.09 14.64 1.53
CA THR A 132 -10.02 15.61 1.84
C THR A 132 -8.74 14.98 2.43
N TRP A 133 -7.59 15.37 1.89
CA TRP A 133 -6.25 15.07 2.41
C TRP A 133 -5.47 16.36 2.66
N THR A 134 -4.59 16.34 3.66
CA THR A 134 -3.60 17.40 3.86
C THR A 134 -2.20 16.81 3.79
N LEU A 135 -1.34 17.48 3.04
CA LEU A 135 0.06 17.23 2.95
C LEU A 135 0.83 18.38 3.63
N VAL A 136 1.63 18.12 4.66
CA VAL A 136 2.39 19.15 5.39
C VAL A 136 3.88 18.79 5.52
N PRO A 137 4.79 19.77 5.47
CA PRO A 137 6.20 19.52 5.81
C PRO A 137 6.34 18.95 7.21
N ALA A 138 7.18 17.93 7.36
CA ALA A 138 7.44 17.25 8.62
C ALA A 138 8.89 17.48 9.05
N LYS A 139 9.10 17.98 10.27
CA LYS A 139 10.44 18.18 10.84
C LYS A 139 11.09 16.88 11.35
N LEU A 140 10.70 15.73 10.81
CA LEU A 140 11.19 14.43 11.26
C LEU A 140 12.64 14.25 10.80
N GLY A 141 13.57 14.19 11.76
CA GLY A 141 15.00 14.01 11.47
C GLY A 141 15.69 15.18 10.77
N GLY A 142 15.02 16.33 10.63
CA GLY A 142 15.57 17.54 9.99
C GLY A 142 15.68 17.49 8.47
N ASP A 143 15.23 16.42 7.81
CA ASP A 143 15.24 16.33 6.35
C ASP A 143 14.05 17.13 5.76
N PRO A 144 14.30 18.18 4.97
CA PRO A 144 13.24 19.00 4.37
C PRO A 144 12.37 18.24 3.35
N LYS A 145 12.79 17.04 2.91
CA LYS A 145 12.00 16.17 2.04
C LYS A 145 10.91 15.42 2.76
N ASN A 146 10.93 15.36 4.09
CA ASN A 146 9.92 14.62 4.84
C ASN A 146 8.64 15.45 4.96
N TRP A 147 7.52 14.87 4.53
CA TRP A 147 6.18 15.41 4.66
C TRP A 147 5.28 14.37 5.33
N LEU A 148 4.15 14.82 5.86
CA LEU A 148 3.07 13.95 6.32
C LEU A 148 1.87 14.13 5.41
N LEU A 149 1.39 13.02 4.87
CA LEU A 149 0.10 12.93 4.20
C LEU A 149 -0.93 12.45 5.22
N ILE A 150 -2.02 13.20 5.39
CA ILE A 150 -3.01 13.00 6.44
C ILE A 150 -4.39 12.96 5.82
N ARG A 151 -5.14 11.87 6.03
CA ARG A 151 -6.57 11.82 5.65
C ARG A 151 -7.36 12.66 6.65
N LYS A 152 -8.04 13.70 6.20
CA LYS A 152 -8.90 14.51 7.05
C LYS A 152 -10.23 13.80 7.30
N ARG A 153 -10.85 14.10 8.43
CA ARG A 153 -12.26 13.78 8.66
C ARG A 153 -13.10 14.78 7.86
N ASP A 154 -13.81 14.31 6.87
CA ASP A 154 -14.76 15.15 6.14
C ASP A 154 -15.93 15.51 7.09
N THR A 155 -16.48 16.73 6.96
CA THR A 155 -17.63 17.19 7.76
C THR A 155 -18.94 16.59 7.28
N ALA A 156 -19.00 16.19 6.01
CA ALA A 156 -19.97 15.20 5.57
C ALA A 156 -19.63 13.90 6.28
N LYS A 157 -20.59 13.30 7.00
CA LYS A 157 -20.43 11.95 7.53
C LYS A 157 -19.86 11.12 6.37
N PRO A 158 -18.64 10.57 6.46
CA PRO A 158 -18.32 9.50 5.54
C PRO A 158 -19.49 8.53 5.72
N GLU A 159 -20.12 8.11 4.63
CA GLU A 159 -20.70 6.78 4.67
C GLU A 159 -19.50 5.94 5.08
N ALA A 160 -19.41 5.64 6.37
CA ALA A 160 -18.36 4.80 6.88
C ALA A 160 -18.52 3.59 6.01
N ARG A 161 -17.54 3.33 5.12
CA ARG A 161 -17.39 2.00 4.58
C ARG A 161 -17.29 1.18 5.85
N GLU A 162 -18.40 0.57 6.22
CA GLU A 162 -18.49 -0.25 7.40
C GLU A 162 -17.34 -1.24 7.20
N ARG A 163 -16.31 -1.15 8.05
CA ARG A 163 -15.12 -1.98 7.89
C ARG A 163 -15.65 -3.38 7.73
N ALA A 164 -15.49 -3.95 6.53
CA ALA A 164 -16.09 -5.24 6.23
C ALA A 164 -15.59 -6.18 7.31
N ARG A 165 -16.50 -6.66 8.17
CA ARG A 165 -16.12 -7.57 9.23
C ARG A 165 -15.96 -8.92 8.57
N TYR A 166 -14.72 -9.25 8.25
CA TYR A 166 -14.40 -10.56 7.72
C TYR A 166 -14.55 -11.59 8.82
N SER A 167 -15.16 -12.71 8.48
CA SER A 167 -15.25 -13.90 9.33
C SER A 167 -14.46 -15.02 8.65
N PRO A 168 -13.80 -15.92 9.42
CA PRO A 168 -13.09 -17.03 8.82
C PRO A 168 -14.04 -17.91 7.99
N MET A 169 -13.58 -18.34 6.83
CA MET A 169 -14.25 -19.30 5.94
C MET A 169 -14.16 -20.70 6.53
N LEU A 170 -15.16 -21.06 7.34
CA LEU A 170 -15.20 -22.36 8.01
C LEU A 170 -15.59 -23.49 7.05
N ALA A 171 -14.95 -24.65 7.23
CA ALA A 171 -15.36 -25.86 6.55
C ALA A 171 -16.78 -26.27 6.98
N THR A 172 -17.57 -26.75 6.03
CA THR A 172 -18.87 -27.38 6.29
C THR A 172 -18.64 -28.86 6.61
N LEU A 173 -19.26 -29.35 7.69
CA LEU A 173 -19.22 -30.77 8.02
C LEU A 173 -19.96 -31.56 6.92
N ALA A 174 -19.30 -32.60 6.39
CA ALA A 174 -19.85 -33.47 5.35
C ALA A 174 -19.58 -34.94 5.70
N GLU A 175 -20.47 -35.84 5.26
CA GLU A 175 -20.35 -37.28 5.52
C GLU A 175 -19.28 -37.96 4.65
N GLY A 176 -18.88 -37.33 3.55
CA GLY A 176 -17.90 -37.88 2.62
C GLY A 176 -17.19 -36.79 1.83
N VAL A 177 -16.07 -37.19 1.21
CA VAL A 177 -15.30 -36.32 0.33
C VAL A 177 -16.08 -36.11 -0.97
N PRO A 178 -16.23 -34.87 -1.48
CA PRO A 178 -16.89 -34.63 -2.77
C PRO A 178 -16.21 -35.39 -3.90
N THR A 179 -16.96 -36.03 -4.81
CA THR A 179 -16.39 -36.87 -5.89
C THR A 179 -16.62 -36.33 -7.30
N SER A 180 -17.36 -35.22 -7.44
CA SER A 180 -17.61 -34.61 -8.75
C SER A 180 -16.33 -34.04 -9.37
N PRO A 181 -16.26 -33.88 -10.71
CA PRO A 181 -15.14 -33.19 -11.34
C PRO A 181 -15.00 -31.74 -10.83
N GLY A 182 -13.76 -31.23 -10.76
CA GLY A 182 -13.46 -29.84 -10.37
C GLY A 182 -12.99 -29.64 -8.93
N TRP A 183 -12.96 -30.69 -8.11
CA TRP A 183 -12.37 -30.65 -6.77
C TRP A 183 -10.86 -30.90 -6.81
N LEU A 184 -10.13 -30.10 -6.03
CA LEU A 184 -8.73 -30.33 -5.68
C LEU A 184 -8.66 -30.66 -4.19
N TYR A 185 -7.75 -31.54 -3.80
CA TYR A 185 -7.57 -31.96 -2.41
C TYR A 185 -6.21 -31.50 -1.90
N GLU A 186 -6.20 -30.96 -0.70
CA GLU A 186 -4.98 -30.56 0.01
C GLU A 186 -4.86 -31.32 1.34
N VAL A 187 -3.62 -31.46 1.82
CA VAL A 187 -3.37 -32.01 3.15
C VAL A 187 -3.91 -31.04 4.19
N LYS A 188 -4.64 -31.55 5.17
CA LYS A 188 -5.10 -30.74 6.30
C LYS A 188 -3.89 -30.26 7.11
N TRP A 189 -3.80 -28.96 7.29
CA TRP A 189 -2.89 -28.36 8.26
C TRP A 189 -3.60 -28.22 9.61
N ASP A 190 -2.92 -28.61 10.69
CA ASP A 190 -3.42 -28.48 12.07
C ASP A 190 -2.74 -27.31 12.77
N GLY A 191 -3.50 -26.25 13.04
CA GLY A 191 -2.98 -25.02 13.64
C GLY A 191 -4.04 -24.17 14.33
N TYR A 192 -3.78 -22.87 14.45
CA TYR A 192 -4.80 -21.89 14.81
C TYR A 192 -5.26 -21.14 13.57
N ARG A 193 -6.55 -21.25 13.27
CA ARG A 193 -7.21 -20.38 12.30
C ARG A 193 -7.02 -18.91 12.70
N ALA A 194 -6.48 -18.10 11.79
CA ALA A 194 -6.23 -16.68 11.99
C ALA A 194 -6.72 -15.87 10.79
N LEU A 195 -7.48 -14.83 11.07
CA LEU A 195 -7.69 -13.73 10.13
C LEU A 195 -6.54 -12.75 10.31
N VAL A 196 -5.78 -12.53 9.24
CA VAL A 196 -4.68 -11.58 9.21
C VAL A 196 -5.14 -10.33 8.50
N THR A 197 -5.20 -9.21 9.21
CA THR A 197 -5.51 -7.91 8.62
C THR A 197 -4.22 -7.15 8.43
N VAL A 198 -3.97 -6.70 7.21
CA VAL A 198 -2.95 -5.70 6.92
C VAL A 198 -3.67 -4.40 6.64
N ALA A 199 -3.31 -3.35 7.39
CA ALA A 199 -3.90 -2.03 7.26
C ALA A 199 -2.79 -0.97 7.30
N GLY A 200 -2.61 -0.21 6.22
CA GLY A 200 -1.46 0.71 6.08
C GLY A 200 -0.10 0.03 6.28
N GLY A 201 0.01 -1.26 5.94
CA GLY A 201 1.20 -2.10 6.14
C GLY A 201 1.36 -2.67 7.56
N ASP A 202 0.52 -2.28 8.52
CA ASP A 202 0.57 -2.84 9.86
C ASP A 202 -0.24 -4.14 9.89
N VAL A 203 0.38 -5.21 10.42
CA VAL A 203 -0.19 -6.57 10.41
C VAL A 203 -0.74 -6.93 11.78
N THR A 204 -2.01 -7.36 11.84
CA THR A 204 -2.64 -7.94 13.03
C THR A 204 -3.22 -9.31 12.72
N LEU A 205 -3.13 -10.22 13.70
CA LEU A 205 -3.68 -11.57 13.60
C LEU A 205 -4.79 -11.73 14.63
N THR A 206 -5.96 -12.15 14.19
CA THR A 206 -7.12 -12.39 15.07
C THR A 206 -7.57 -13.83 14.94
N SER A 207 -7.81 -14.51 16.07
CA SER A 207 -8.33 -15.87 16.08
C SER A 207 -9.79 -15.93 15.59
N ARG A 208 -10.28 -17.15 15.32
CA ARG A 208 -11.71 -17.39 15.05
C ARG A 208 -12.65 -16.78 16.10
N ALA A 209 -12.23 -16.72 17.37
CA ALA A 209 -13.04 -16.19 18.47
C ALA A 209 -12.87 -14.68 18.69
N GLY A 210 -12.07 -13.99 17.86
CA GLY A 210 -11.81 -12.55 18.00
C GLY A 210 -10.63 -12.20 18.91
N ASN A 211 -9.85 -13.18 19.38
CA ASN A 211 -8.70 -12.92 20.26
C ASN A 211 -7.50 -12.45 19.43
N ASP A 212 -6.78 -11.42 19.91
CA ASP A 212 -5.52 -10.99 19.30
C ASP A 212 -4.44 -12.07 19.46
N LEU A 213 -3.88 -12.50 18.34
CA LEU A 213 -2.81 -13.49 18.23
C LEU A 213 -1.47 -12.86 17.82
N THR A 214 -1.45 -11.55 17.54
CA THR A 214 -0.27 -10.84 16.97
C THR A 214 0.94 -10.97 17.87
N GLY A 215 0.76 -10.78 19.19
CA GLY A 215 1.84 -10.94 20.17
C GLY A 215 2.34 -12.37 20.33
N ARG A 216 1.49 -13.37 20.02
CA ARG A 216 1.85 -14.80 20.08
C ARG A 216 2.61 -15.25 18.84
N PHE A 217 2.32 -14.68 17.67
CA PHE A 217 2.97 -15.05 16.40
C PHE A 217 3.66 -13.84 15.72
N PRO A 218 4.62 -13.18 16.38
CA PRO A 218 5.29 -12.00 15.83
C PRO A 218 6.12 -12.32 14.57
N SER A 219 6.65 -13.55 14.46
CA SER A 219 7.39 -14.00 13.27
C SER A 219 6.47 -14.13 12.04
N VAL A 220 5.22 -14.56 12.23
CA VAL A 220 4.22 -14.65 11.17
C VAL A 220 3.79 -13.26 10.73
N ALA A 221 3.50 -12.36 11.68
CA ALA A 221 3.15 -10.97 11.37
C ALA A 221 4.23 -10.30 10.51
N LYS A 222 5.51 -10.47 10.90
CA LYS A 222 6.66 -9.96 10.15
C LYS A 222 6.82 -10.62 8.77
N ALA A 223 6.60 -11.93 8.66
CA ALA A 223 6.67 -12.63 7.38
C ALA A 223 5.59 -12.13 6.41
N VAL A 224 4.36 -11.92 6.90
CA VAL A 224 3.25 -11.35 6.13
C VAL A 224 3.56 -9.93 5.67
N GLU A 225 4.06 -9.07 6.57
CA GLU A 225 4.50 -7.70 6.24
C GLU A 225 5.53 -7.69 5.11
N GLN A 226 6.46 -8.65 5.10
CA GLN A 226 7.51 -8.77 4.09
C GLN A 226 7.04 -9.40 2.77
N ALA A 227 6.09 -10.33 2.84
CA ALA A 227 5.63 -11.09 1.68
C ALA A 227 4.60 -10.30 0.85
N LEU A 228 3.80 -9.47 1.50
CA LEU A 228 2.72 -8.76 0.84
C LEU A 228 3.21 -7.50 0.13
N LYS A 229 2.73 -7.34 -1.10
CA LYS A 229 2.95 -6.15 -1.91
C LYS A 229 1.72 -5.24 -1.96
N THR A 230 0.99 -5.17 -0.85
CA THR A 230 -0.16 -4.28 -0.69
C THR A 230 -0.20 -3.74 0.74
N PRO A 231 -0.52 -2.46 0.95
CA PRO A 231 -0.65 -1.87 2.28
C PRO A 231 -1.94 -2.31 2.97
N ASP A 232 -2.92 -2.78 2.21
CA ASP A 232 -4.22 -3.20 2.75
C ASP A 232 -4.65 -4.54 2.13
N CYS A 233 -4.90 -5.54 2.97
CA CYS A 233 -5.55 -6.80 2.60
C CYS A 233 -6.02 -7.57 3.82
N VAL A 234 -6.88 -8.57 3.61
CA VAL A 234 -7.24 -9.56 4.62
C VAL A 234 -6.91 -10.94 4.09
N LEU A 235 -6.18 -11.72 4.89
CA LEU A 235 -5.89 -13.12 4.65
C LEU A 235 -6.65 -13.96 5.67
N ASP A 236 -7.16 -15.10 5.23
CA ASP A 236 -7.76 -16.11 6.10
C ASP A 236 -6.96 -17.40 5.93
N GLY A 237 -6.35 -17.88 7.02
CA GLY A 237 -5.45 -19.02 6.97
C GLY A 237 -5.26 -19.69 8.32
N GLU A 238 -4.33 -20.63 8.38
CA GLU A 238 -4.06 -21.45 9.55
C GLU A 238 -2.60 -21.31 9.97
N VAL A 239 -2.35 -20.71 11.14
CA VAL A 239 -0.99 -20.63 11.68
C VAL A 239 -0.58 -21.99 12.20
N CYS A 240 0.46 -22.57 11.61
CA CYS A 240 0.95 -23.91 11.92
C CYS A 240 2.36 -23.88 12.48
N ALA A 241 2.64 -24.73 13.47
CA ALA A 241 4.00 -25.01 13.93
C ALA A 241 4.60 -26.13 13.09
N LEU A 242 5.84 -25.95 12.65
CA LEU A 242 6.58 -26.98 11.94
C LEU A 242 7.59 -27.66 12.87
N ASP A 243 7.73 -28.98 12.74
CA ASP A 243 8.82 -29.75 13.34
C ASP A 243 10.14 -29.57 12.55
N ASP A 244 11.23 -30.16 13.05
CA ASP A 244 12.55 -30.08 12.41
C ASP A 244 12.60 -30.69 10.99
N GLN A 245 11.59 -31.47 10.62
CA GLN A 245 11.42 -32.07 9.29
C GLN A 245 10.47 -31.25 8.40
N GLY A 246 9.97 -30.10 8.89
CA GLY A 246 9.06 -29.22 8.17
C GLY A 246 7.60 -29.71 8.16
N ARG A 247 7.23 -30.68 8.99
CA ARG A 247 5.85 -31.19 9.09
C ARG A 247 5.06 -30.42 10.12
N SER A 248 3.78 -30.21 9.87
CA SER A 248 2.90 -29.57 10.86
C SER A 248 2.79 -30.42 12.13
N SER A 249 2.95 -29.78 13.29
CA SER A 249 2.86 -30.41 14.61
C SER A 249 2.07 -29.55 15.58
N PHE A 250 0.82 -29.95 15.82
CA PHE A 250 -0.02 -29.28 16.81
C PHE A 250 0.54 -29.39 18.24
N SER A 251 1.29 -30.45 18.55
CA SER A 251 1.95 -30.57 19.85
C SER A 251 3.05 -29.51 20.02
N ALA A 252 3.83 -29.24 18.97
CA ALA A 252 4.81 -28.15 18.98
C ALA A 252 4.12 -26.78 19.15
N MET A 253 2.96 -26.59 18.52
CA MET A 253 2.11 -25.40 18.64
C MET A 253 1.66 -25.10 20.08
N GLN A 254 1.39 -26.15 20.87
CA GLN A 254 0.97 -26.01 22.27
C GLN A 254 2.12 -25.77 23.24
N GLN A 255 3.29 -26.37 22.96
CA GLN A 255 4.45 -26.28 23.84
C GLN A 255 5.19 -24.95 23.71
N ASP A 256 5.06 -24.27 22.56
CA ASP A 256 5.67 -22.96 22.26
C ASP A 256 7.13 -22.84 22.74
N LYS A 257 7.92 -23.87 22.43
CA LYS A 257 9.33 -23.92 22.81
C LYS A 257 10.11 -22.92 21.96
N GLY A 258 11.09 -22.26 22.57
CA GLY A 258 12.00 -21.36 21.86
C GLY A 258 12.62 -22.06 20.64
N GLY A 259 12.48 -21.45 19.46
CA GLY A 259 12.94 -22.00 18.18
C GLY A 259 11.86 -22.65 17.31
N THR A 260 10.61 -22.76 17.79
CA THR A 260 9.49 -23.25 16.99
C THR A 260 9.27 -22.35 15.77
N ARG A 261 9.26 -22.96 14.57
CA ARG A 261 8.98 -22.24 13.32
C ARG A 261 7.49 -22.23 13.04
N TYR A 262 6.94 -21.03 12.95
CA TYR A 262 5.53 -20.81 12.58
C TYR A 262 5.41 -20.40 11.11
N VAL A 263 4.37 -20.88 10.44
CA VAL A 263 3.96 -20.52 9.08
C VAL A 263 2.47 -20.19 9.05
N LEU A 264 2.03 -19.44 8.03
CA LEU A 264 0.63 -19.14 7.71
C LEU A 264 0.36 -19.57 6.27
#